data_AF-A0A1V4ZCH0-F1
#
_entry.id   AF-A0A1V4ZCH0-F1
#
_cell.length_a   1.000
_cell.length_b   1.000
_cell.length_c   1.000
_cell.angle_alpha   90.00
_cell.angle_beta   90.00
_cell.angle_gamma   90.00
#
_symmetry.space_group_name_H-M   'P 1'
#
loop_
_entity.id
_entity.type
_entity.pdbx_description
1 polymer ?
#
loop_
_entity_poly.entity_id
_entity_poly.type
_entity_poly.pdbx_seq_one_letter_code
_entity_poly.pdbx_strand_id
1 'polypeptide(L)'
;MKSETEWKFRKELRSFFGLIMLNLVTAALVMGLSVAFAVNTLNERVQAGDILSLSLLLVPLGAIAMALGVYWIVKTAEMIEGITDIRESYKALPGDASEEQITSLMIKMTALYRANRPVVAKMIVLGTAGGALFILMGGVQLITQLAAVYTSGSVLLDNAFALLAAFMSIGVGTVGVLTAKYFSIYSKVWDARLTETEKIEEALKQKLEGD
;
A
#
# COMPACT_ATOMS: atom_id res chain seq x y z
N MET A 1 -22.34 4.80 -28.18
CA MET A 1 -22.75 5.00 -26.77
C MET A 1 -22.08 3.88 -25.98
N LYS A 2 -21.25 4.18 -24.98
CA LYS A 2 -20.52 3.14 -24.23
C LYS A 2 -21.51 2.27 -23.44
N SER A 3 -21.32 0.95 -23.42
CA SER A 3 -22.16 0.06 -22.63
C SER A 3 -21.98 0.33 -21.14
N GLU A 4 -23.00 0.05 -20.33
CA GLU A 4 -22.93 0.21 -18.88
C GLU A 4 -21.77 -0.61 -18.28
N THR A 5 -21.55 -1.80 -18.82
CA THR A 5 -20.45 -2.72 -18.49
C THR A 5 -19.08 -2.07 -18.74
N GLU A 6 -18.87 -1.45 -19.90
CA GLU A 6 -17.61 -0.78 -20.22
C GLU A 6 -17.33 0.38 -19.24
N TRP A 7 -18.34 1.17 -18.91
CA TRP A 7 -18.19 2.29 -17.98
C TRP A 7 -17.79 1.81 -16.57
N LYS A 8 -18.46 0.76 -16.06
CA LYS A 8 -18.15 0.16 -14.76
C LYS A 8 -16.73 -0.40 -14.73
N PHE A 9 -16.36 -1.17 -15.75
CA PHE A 9 -15.01 -1.72 -15.89
C PHE A 9 -13.94 -0.63 -15.91
N ARG A 10 -14.12 0.41 -16.73
CA ARG A 10 -13.16 1.53 -16.81
C ARG A 10 -12.97 2.22 -15.46
N LYS A 11 -14.06 2.41 -14.70
CA LYS A 11 -14.01 3.04 -13.38
C LYS A 11 -13.25 2.16 -12.38
N GLU A 12 -13.52 0.86 -12.39
CA GLU A 12 -12.86 -0.12 -11.54
C GLU A 12 -11.36 -0.21 -11.85
N LEU A 13 -10.99 -0.36 -13.13
CA LEU A 13 -9.61 -0.38 -13.61
C LEU A 13 -8.82 0.87 -13.17
N ARG A 14 -9.40 2.06 -13.34
CA ARG A 14 -8.76 3.32 -12.93
C ARG A 14 -8.58 3.39 -11.42
N SER A 15 -9.59 2.99 -10.66
CA SER A 15 -9.58 3.10 -9.21
C SER A 15 -8.59 2.11 -8.59
N PHE A 16 -8.53 0.89 -9.10
CA PHE A 16 -7.57 -0.12 -8.67
C PHE A 16 -6.14 0.28 -9.03
N PHE A 17 -5.90 0.77 -10.25
CA PHE A 17 -4.59 1.32 -10.65
C PHE A 17 -4.14 2.46 -9.72
N GLY A 18 -5.04 3.41 -9.44
CA GLY A 18 -4.75 4.53 -8.53
C GLY A 18 -4.42 4.06 -7.11
N LEU A 19 -5.13 3.04 -6.61
CA LEU A 19 -4.88 2.47 -5.29
C LEU A 19 -3.51 1.80 -5.20
N ILE A 20 -3.11 1.02 -6.21
CA ILE A 20 -1.79 0.38 -6.25
C ILE A 20 -0.68 1.43 -6.34
N MET A 21 -0.86 2.48 -7.15
CA MET A 21 0.09 3.59 -7.23
C MET A 21 0.25 4.33 -5.89
N LEU A 22 -0.86 4.62 -5.21
CA LEU A 22 -0.83 5.26 -3.89
C LEU A 22 -0.09 4.39 -2.86
N ASN A 23 -0.30 3.07 -2.92
CA ASN A 23 0.41 2.11 -2.08
C ASN A 23 1.91 2.11 -2.34
N LEU A 24 2.33 2.17 -3.61
CA LEU A 24 3.75 2.21 -3.96
C LEU A 24 4.42 3.47 -3.40
N VAL A 25 3.79 4.63 -3.61
CA VAL A 25 4.30 5.92 -3.10
C VAL A 25 4.38 5.87 -1.57
N THR A 26 3.36 5.33 -0.92
CA THR A 26 3.35 5.20 0.53
C THR A 26 4.45 4.27 1.03
N ALA A 27 4.63 3.10 0.39
CA ALA A 27 5.69 2.16 0.74
C ALA A 27 7.08 2.79 0.57
N ALA A 28 7.31 3.56 -0.50
CA ALA A 28 8.55 4.28 -0.73
C ALA A 28 8.80 5.36 0.34
N LEU A 29 7.77 6.13 0.71
CA LEU A 29 7.87 7.15 1.77
C LEU A 29 8.14 6.53 3.13
N VAL A 30 7.41 5.47 3.48
CA VAL A 30 7.63 4.69 4.71
C VAL A 30 9.08 4.20 4.77
N MET A 31 9.56 3.58 3.69
CA MET A 31 10.93 3.06 3.64
C MET A 31 11.97 4.17 3.77
N GLY A 32 11.83 5.27 3.01
CA GLY A 32 12.77 6.39 3.04
C GLY A 32 12.84 7.06 4.42
N LEU A 33 11.68 7.31 5.04
CA LEU A 33 11.62 7.89 6.38
C LEU A 33 12.17 6.95 7.45
N SER A 34 11.89 5.64 7.35
CA SER A 34 12.47 4.65 8.27
C SER A 34 14.00 4.57 8.15
N VAL A 35 14.55 4.62 6.93
CA VAL A 35 16.00 4.65 6.73
C VAL A 35 16.60 5.93 7.32
N ALA A 36 16.00 7.10 7.05
CA ALA A 36 16.46 8.37 7.61
C ALA A 36 16.47 8.34 9.15
N PHE A 37 15.39 7.83 9.76
CA PHE A 37 15.29 7.67 11.22
C PHE A 37 16.37 6.73 11.77
N ALA A 38 16.59 5.58 11.12
CA ALA A 38 17.61 4.62 11.53
C ALA A 38 19.03 5.20 11.46
N VAL A 39 19.36 5.90 10.37
CA VAL A 39 20.67 6.55 10.18
C VAL A 39 20.91 7.64 11.23
N ASN A 40 19.92 8.51 11.47
CA ASN A 40 20.04 9.56 12.48
C ASN A 40 20.22 8.99 13.89
N THR A 41 19.41 7.99 14.26
CA THR A 41 19.51 7.32 15.55
C THR A 41 20.87 6.64 15.74
N LEU A 42 21.38 5.97 14.70
CA LEU A 42 22.69 5.34 14.73
C LEU A 42 23.80 6.39 14.90
N ASN A 43 23.75 7.49 14.15
CA ASN A 43 24.74 8.56 14.23
C ASN A 43 24.79 9.22 15.62
N GLU A 44 23.63 9.54 16.21
CA GLU A 44 23.55 10.09 17.57
C GLU A 44 24.22 9.17 18.60
N ARG A 45 24.01 7.85 18.47
CA ARG A 45 24.55 6.85 19.41
C ARG A 45 26.05 6.61 19.21
N VAL A 46 26.52 6.63 17.97
CA VAL A 46 27.95 6.59 17.65
C VAL A 46 28.67 7.81 18.25
N GLN A 47 28.08 9.00 18.12
CA GLN A 47 28.63 10.22 18.73
C GLN A 47 28.63 10.16 20.26
N ALA A 48 27.64 9.51 20.87
CA ALA A 48 27.55 9.30 22.31
C ALA A 48 28.50 8.20 22.86
N GLY A 49 29.21 7.46 21.99
CA GLY A 49 30.08 6.35 22.40
C GLY A 49 29.31 5.10 22.89
N ASP A 50 28.00 5.04 22.68
CA ASP A 50 27.09 4.03 23.22
C ASP A 50 26.65 3.03 22.12
N ILE A 51 27.63 2.32 21.57
CA ILE A 51 27.44 1.40 20.42
C ILE A 51 27.08 -0.02 20.89
N LEU A 52 27.45 -0.38 22.12
CA LEU A 52 27.27 -1.72 22.70
C LEU A 52 25.81 -1.99 23.11
N SER A 53 25.04 -0.97 23.50
CA SER A 53 23.62 -1.14 23.88
C SER A 53 22.68 -1.31 22.66
N LEU A 54 23.10 -0.81 21.49
CA LEU A 54 22.30 -0.77 20.27
C LEU A 54 22.25 -2.10 19.50
N SER A 55 23.22 -2.99 19.71
CA SER A 55 23.67 -3.89 18.64
C SER A 55 23.00 -5.26 18.59
N LEU A 56 22.45 -5.79 19.70
CA LEU A 56 21.96 -7.18 19.70
C LEU A 56 20.53 -7.36 19.18
N LEU A 57 19.64 -6.37 19.35
CA LEU A 57 18.23 -6.50 18.95
C LEU A 57 17.82 -5.53 17.83
N LEU A 58 18.33 -4.31 17.81
CA LEU A 58 17.92 -3.32 16.80
C LEU A 58 18.47 -3.62 15.41
N VAL A 59 19.67 -4.19 15.31
CA VAL A 59 20.28 -4.53 14.01
C VAL A 59 19.48 -5.62 13.29
N PRO A 60 19.14 -6.77 13.92
CA PRO A 60 18.25 -7.76 13.29
C PRO A 60 16.87 -7.19 12.97
N LEU A 61 16.27 -6.40 13.87
CA LEU A 61 14.96 -5.79 13.65
C LEU A 61 14.98 -4.81 12.46
N GLY A 62 16.02 -4.00 12.34
CA GLY A 62 16.22 -3.08 11.22
C GLY A 62 16.37 -3.82 9.89
N ALA A 63 17.13 -4.92 9.88
CA ALA A 63 17.28 -5.76 8.69
C ALA A 63 15.95 -6.40 8.27
N ILE A 64 15.15 -6.89 9.23
CA ILE A 64 13.81 -7.42 8.96
C ILE A 64 12.89 -6.33 8.41
N ALA A 65 12.87 -5.15 9.02
CA ALA A 65 12.07 -4.02 8.55
C ALA A 65 12.44 -3.59 7.13
N MET A 66 13.75 -3.54 6.83
CA MET A 66 14.23 -3.24 5.48
C MET A 66 13.80 -4.32 4.47
N ALA A 67 13.94 -5.60 4.81
CA ALA A 67 13.50 -6.70 3.95
C ALA A 67 11.99 -6.65 3.67
N LEU A 68 11.18 -6.33 4.69
CA LEU A 68 9.74 -6.14 4.54
C LEU A 68 9.41 -4.92 3.65
N GLY A 69 10.16 -3.82 3.77
CA GLY A 69 10.02 -2.63 2.93
C GLY A 69 10.32 -2.93 1.46
N VAL A 70 11.46 -3.60 1.18
CA VAL A 70 11.81 -4.04 -0.18
C VAL A 70 10.75 -4.97 -0.73
N TYR A 71 10.33 -5.98 0.06
CA TYR A 71 9.27 -6.91 -0.33
C TYR A 71 7.98 -6.18 -0.72
N TRP A 72 7.57 -5.19 0.09
CA TRP A 72 6.35 -4.41 -0.16
C TRP A 72 6.46 -3.62 -1.47
N ILE A 73 7.57 -2.93 -1.72
CA ILE A 73 7.79 -2.16 -2.96
C ILE A 73 7.79 -3.09 -4.18
N VAL A 74 8.57 -4.17 -4.15
CA VAL A 74 8.70 -5.13 -5.26
C VAL A 74 7.34 -5.74 -5.60
N LYS A 75 6.60 -6.22 -4.59
CA LYS A 75 5.28 -6.81 -4.83
C LYS A 75 4.24 -5.80 -5.31
N THR A 76 4.36 -4.53 -4.91
CA THR A 76 3.50 -3.48 -5.48
C THR A 76 3.85 -3.22 -6.94
N ALA A 77 5.13 -3.21 -7.30
CA ALA A 77 5.59 -3.03 -8.68
C ALA A 77 5.12 -4.16 -9.61
N GLU A 78 5.22 -5.42 -9.17
CA GLU A 78 4.68 -6.58 -9.91
C GLU A 78 3.16 -6.43 -10.17
N MET A 79 2.41 -5.94 -9.19
CA MET A 79 0.98 -5.66 -9.37
C MET A 79 0.73 -4.51 -10.36
N ILE A 80 1.57 -3.48 -10.37
CA ILE A 80 1.48 -2.35 -11.31
C ILE A 80 1.70 -2.82 -12.75
N GLU A 81 2.68 -3.69 -12.98
CA GLU A 81 2.95 -4.27 -14.29
C GLU A 81 1.70 -5.00 -14.82
N GLY A 82 1.19 -5.96 -14.05
CA GLY A 82 0.02 -6.73 -14.46
C GLY A 82 -1.24 -5.89 -14.71
N ILE A 83 -1.48 -4.83 -13.92
CA ILE A 83 -2.63 -3.93 -14.17
C ILE A 83 -2.38 -2.99 -15.35
N THR A 84 -1.12 -2.65 -15.64
CA THR A 84 -0.74 -1.82 -16.79
C THR A 84 -0.99 -2.57 -18.09
N ASP A 85 -0.66 -3.86 -18.15
CA ASP A 85 -0.97 -4.72 -19.30
C ASP A 85 -2.47 -4.75 -19.63
N ILE A 86 -3.31 -4.86 -18.60
CA ILE A 86 -4.78 -4.82 -18.76
C ILE A 86 -5.22 -3.43 -19.23
N ARG A 87 -4.61 -2.37 -18.69
CA ARG A 87 -4.93 -0.99 -19.07
C ARG A 87 -4.53 -0.67 -20.51
N GLU A 88 -3.39 -1.18 -20.97
CA GLU A 88 -2.94 -1.05 -22.35
C GLU A 88 -3.83 -1.85 -23.29
N SER A 89 -4.18 -3.08 -22.90
CA SER A 89 -5.16 -3.90 -23.63
C SER A 89 -6.50 -3.18 -23.79
N TYR A 90 -6.99 -2.52 -22.73
CA TYR A 90 -8.22 -1.71 -22.80
C TYR A 90 -8.09 -0.50 -23.73
N LYS A 91 -6.95 0.21 -23.71
CA LYS A 91 -6.71 1.36 -24.59
C LYS A 91 -6.60 0.97 -26.06
N ALA A 92 -6.13 -0.24 -26.34
CA ALA A 92 -5.99 -0.78 -27.69
C ALA A 92 -7.34 -1.23 -28.29
N LEU A 93 -8.40 -1.34 -27.48
CA LEU A 93 -9.73 -1.68 -27.99
C LEU A 93 -10.28 -0.54 -28.87
N PRO A 94 -11.03 -0.90 -29.92
CA PRO A 94 -11.74 0.10 -30.74
C PRO A 94 -12.81 0.83 -29.91
N GLY A 95 -13.23 2.01 -30.39
CA GLY A 95 -14.16 2.88 -29.66
C GLY A 95 -15.57 2.29 -29.43
N ASP A 96 -15.89 1.22 -30.14
CA ASP A 96 -17.12 0.42 -30.12
C ASP A 96 -16.88 -1.02 -29.63
N ALA A 97 -15.91 -1.20 -28.72
CA ALA A 97 -15.56 -2.50 -28.14
C ALA A 97 -16.79 -3.35 -27.77
N SER A 98 -16.76 -4.62 -28.17
CA SER A 98 -17.84 -5.55 -27.88
C SER A 98 -17.90 -5.88 -26.39
N GLU A 99 -19.09 -6.28 -25.90
CA GLU A 99 -19.25 -6.71 -24.50
C GLU A 99 -18.37 -7.92 -24.16
N GLU A 100 -18.11 -8.79 -25.14
CA GLU A 100 -17.21 -9.94 -25.01
C GLU A 100 -15.76 -9.49 -24.76
N GLN A 101 -15.28 -8.48 -25.51
CA GLN A 101 -13.94 -7.92 -25.30
C GLN A 101 -13.78 -7.31 -23.91
N ILE A 102 -14.79 -6.58 -23.44
CA ILE A 102 -14.79 -6.01 -22.08
C ILE A 102 -14.85 -7.14 -21.03
N THR A 103 -15.65 -8.17 -21.26
CA THR A 103 -15.76 -9.33 -20.37
C THR A 103 -14.43 -10.09 -20.26
N SER A 104 -13.72 -10.29 -21.38
CA SER A 104 -12.38 -10.86 -21.38
C SER A 104 -11.40 -10.07 -20.50
N LEU A 105 -11.45 -8.73 -20.57
CA LEU A 105 -10.61 -7.88 -19.71
C LEU A 105 -11.02 -7.94 -18.23
N MET A 106 -12.32 -8.05 -17.93
CA MET A 106 -12.79 -8.28 -16.55
C MET A 106 -12.26 -9.60 -16.00
N ILE A 107 -12.30 -10.68 -16.79
CA ILE A 107 -11.75 -11.98 -16.41
C ILE A 107 -10.24 -11.87 -16.14
N LYS A 108 -9.48 -11.20 -17.01
CA LYS A 108 -8.04 -10.94 -16.78
C LYS A 108 -7.79 -10.15 -15.49
N MET A 109 -8.62 -9.14 -15.21
CA MET A 109 -8.55 -8.38 -13.97
C MET A 109 -8.74 -9.31 -12.76
N THR A 110 -9.83 -10.09 -12.75
CA THR A 110 -10.14 -11.08 -11.70
C THR A 110 -9.01 -12.09 -11.50
N ALA A 111 -8.42 -12.61 -12.59
CA ALA A 111 -7.28 -13.52 -12.54
C ALA A 111 -6.03 -12.86 -11.93
N LEU A 112 -5.73 -11.61 -12.30
CA LEU A 112 -4.63 -10.83 -11.72
C LEU A 112 -4.79 -10.69 -10.21
N TYR A 113 -6.00 -10.37 -9.73
CA TYR A 113 -6.24 -10.29 -8.29
C TYR A 113 -6.16 -11.66 -7.62
N ARG A 114 -6.70 -12.73 -8.21
CA ARG A 114 -6.60 -14.09 -7.66
C ARG A 114 -5.14 -14.48 -7.41
N ALA A 115 -4.26 -14.19 -8.36
CA ALA A 115 -2.82 -14.42 -8.23
C ALA A 115 -2.16 -13.57 -7.13
N ASN A 116 -2.65 -12.35 -6.92
CA ASN A 116 -2.09 -11.39 -5.95
C ASN A 116 -2.84 -11.31 -4.62
N ARG A 117 -3.89 -12.12 -4.40
CA ARG A 117 -4.68 -12.14 -3.16
C ARG A 117 -3.85 -12.22 -1.88
N PRO A 118 -2.86 -13.13 -1.73
CA PRO A 118 -2.03 -13.18 -0.53
C PRO A 118 -1.14 -11.94 -0.36
N VAL A 119 -0.73 -11.33 -1.49
CA VAL A 119 0.06 -10.09 -1.49
C VAL A 119 -0.79 -8.93 -0.99
N VAL A 120 -2.02 -8.77 -1.51
CA VAL A 120 -2.97 -7.74 -1.06
C VAL A 120 -3.26 -7.88 0.44
N ALA A 121 -3.48 -9.10 0.94
CA ALA A 121 -3.69 -9.34 2.36
C ALA A 121 -2.50 -8.87 3.22
N LYS A 122 -1.27 -9.16 2.79
CA LYS A 122 -0.05 -8.66 3.47
C LYS A 122 0.05 -7.15 3.41
N MET A 123 -0.27 -6.52 2.27
CA MET A 123 -0.25 -5.06 2.13
C MET A 123 -1.27 -4.37 3.04
N ILE A 124 -2.45 -4.97 3.28
CA ILE A 124 -3.41 -4.46 4.26
C ILE A 124 -2.79 -4.45 5.66
N VAL A 125 -2.13 -5.55 6.06
CA VAL A 125 -1.49 -5.64 7.38
C VAL A 125 -0.33 -4.66 7.50
N LEU A 126 0.59 -4.65 6.53
CA LEU A 126 1.76 -3.77 6.52
C LEU A 126 1.35 -2.29 6.47
N GLY A 127 0.37 -1.94 5.65
CA GLY A 127 -0.14 -0.57 5.55
C GLY A 127 -0.85 -0.10 6.83
N THR A 128 -1.61 -0.98 7.49
CA THR A 128 -2.28 -0.64 8.75
C THR A 128 -1.26 -0.51 9.89
N ALA A 129 -0.36 -1.49 10.05
CA ALA A 129 0.63 -1.49 11.13
C ALA A 129 1.66 -0.37 10.94
N GLY A 130 2.24 -0.27 9.74
CA GLY A 130 3.18 0.80 9.40
C GLY A 130 2.54 2.18 9.51
N GLY A 131 1.32 2.34 8.99
CA GLY A 131 0.59 3.60 9.07
C GLY A 131 0.32 4.04 10.50
N ALA A 132 -0.14 3.12 11.36
CA ALA A 132 -0.36 3.39 12.78
C ALA A 132 0.93 3.79 13.51
N LEU A 133 2.05 3.10 13.24
CA LEU A 133 3.35 3.44 13.82
C LEU A 133 3.79 4.85 13.44
N PHE A 134 3.65 5.24 12.17
CA PHE A 134 4.00 6.58 11.71
C PHE A 134 3.13 7.68 12.33
N ILE A 135 1.84 7.43 12.53
CA ILE A 135 0.94 8.35 13.25
C ILE A 135 1.40 8.51 14.70
N LEU A 136 1.71 7.40 15.40
CA LEU A 136 2.17 7.45 16.78
C LEU A 136 3.51 8.18 16.90
N MET A 137 4.48 7.87 16.05
CA MET A 137 5.78 8.53 16.02
C MET A 137 5.64 10.04 15.76
N GLY A 138 4.87 10.42 14.74
CA GLY A 138 4.63 11.84 14.45
C GLY A 138 3.89 12.56 15.57
N GLY A 139 2.93 11.90 16.23
CA GLY A 139 2.22 12.43 17.38
C GLY A 139 3.13 12.68 18.58
N VAL A 140 4.00 11.71 18.91
CA VAL A 140 5.01 11.87 19.96
C VAL A 140 5.94 13.03 19.63
N GLN A 141 6.46 13.09 18.40
CA GLN A 141 7.36 14.16 17.98
C GLN A 141 6.69 15.54 18.08
N LEU A 142 5.43 15.65 17.66
CA LEU A 142 4.67 16.88 17.74
C LEU A 142 4.46 17.33 19.20
N ILE A 143 4.11 16.42 20.11
CA ILE A 143 3.96 16.71 21.54
C ILE A 143 5.30 17.17 22.14
N THR A 144 6.40 16.47 21.85
CA THR A 144 7.73 16.84 22.37
C THR A 144 8.14 18.24 21.92
N GLN A 145 7.91 18.59 20.65
CA GLN A 145 8.28 19.91 20.13
C GLN A 145 7.40 21.03 20.69
N LEU A 146 6.08 20.80 20.85
CA LEU A 146 5.20 21.78 21.48
C LEU A 146 5.52 21.99 22.96
N ALA A 147 5.86 20.91 23.68
CA ALA A 147 6.31 20.99 25.06
C ALA A 147 7.63 21.78 25.19
N ALA A 148 8.57 21.58 24.26
CA ALA A 148 9.81 22.33 24.20
C ALA A 148 9.54 23.84 24.00
N VAL A 149 8.70 24.22 23.04
CA VAL A 149 8.31 25.63 22.82
C VAL A 149 7.69 26.25 24.08
N TYR A 150 6.79 25.52 24.74
CA TYR A 150 6.12 25.99 25.95
C TYR A 150 7.08 26.18 27.14
N THR A 151 8.02 25.26 27.34
CA THR A 151 8.90 25.23 28.51
C THR A 151 10.16 26.07 28.37
N SER A 152 10.74 26.14 27.16
CA SER A 152 12.01 26.83 26.90
C SER A 152 11.83 28.23 26.31
N GLY A 153 10.60 28.61 25.93
CA GLY A 153 10.35 29.86 25.21
C GLY A 153 11.02 29.91 23.83
N SER A 154 11.46 28.75 23.30
CA SER A 154 12.06 28.65 21.98
C SER A 154 11.10 29.15 20.90
N VAL A 155 11.64 29.82 19.89
CA VAL A 155 10.81 30.35 18.81
C VAL A 155 10.30 29.18 17.98
N LEU A 156 9.01 29.19 17.63
CA LEU A 156 8.39 28.19 16.74
C LEU A 156 9.20 27.95 15.44
N LEU A 157 9.91 28.98 14.96
CA LEU A 157 10.78 28.93 13.80
C LEU A 157 12.02 28.05 14.00
N ASP A 158 12.57 27.99 15.21
CA ASP A 158 13.75 27.18 15.53
C ASP A 158 13.44 25.68 15.44
N ASN A 159 12.17 25.31 15.67
CA ASN A 159 11.67 23.94 15.61
C ASN A 159 10.87 23.62 14.34
N ALA A 160 10.84 24.54 13.36
CA ALA A 160 9.98 24.44 12.18
C ALA A 160 10.23 23.14 11.39
N PHE A 161 11.49 22.73 11.21
CA PHE A 161 11.83 21.49 10.51
C PHE A 161 11.35 20.23 11.26
N ALA A 162 11.45 20.21 12.59
CA ALA A 162 10.99 19.09 13.39
C ALA A 162 9.45 18.98 13.39
N LEU A 163 8.75 20.11 13.40
CA LEU A 163 7.29 20.16 13.26
C LEU A 163 6.85 19.69 11.86
N LEU A 164 7.53 20.13 10.80
CA LEU A 164 7.28 19.65 9.44
C LEU A 164 7.48 18.13 9.34
N ALA A 165 8.55 17.60 9.93
CA ALA A 165 8.81 16.16 9.97
C ALA A 165 7.70 15.38 10.72
N ALA A 166 7.20 15.93 11.82
CA ALA A 166 6.07 15.35 12.56
C ALA A 166 4.78 15.31 11.72
N PHE A 167 4.44 16.42 11.05
CA PHE A 167 3.29 16.47 10.15
C PHE A 167 3.42 15.52 8.95
N MET A 168 4.61 15.43 8.35
CA MET A 168 4.86 14.47 7.28
C MET A 168 4.68 13.03 7.77
N SER A 169 5.18 12.69 8.97
CA SER A 169 5.03 11.36 9.54
C SER A 169 3.56 11.00 9.77
N ILE A 170 2.77 11.91 10.34
CA ILE A 170 1.32 11.74 10.52
C ILE A 170 0.60 11.59 9.17
N GLY A 171 0.98 12.41 8.19
CA GLY A 171 0.41 12.39 6.84
C GLY A 171 0.65 11.06 6.14
N VAL A 172 1.91 10.60 6.10
CA VAL A 172 2.29 9.30 5.54
C VAL A 172 1.56 8.17 6.27
N GLY A 173 1.52 8.24 7.60
CA GLY A 173 0.84 7.23 8.41
C GLY A 173 -0.66 7.14 8.10
N THR A 174 -1.31 8.29 7.94
CA THR A 174 -2.74 8.38 7.60
C THR A 174 -3.01 7.83 6.20
N VAL A 175 -2.19 8.19 5.21
CA VAL A 175 -2.31 7.65 3.85
C VAL A 175 -2.09 6.14 3.85
N GLY A 176 -1.16 5.60 4.64
CA GLY A 176 -0.95 4.16 4.80
C GLY A 176 -2.17 3.42 5.33
N VAL A 177 -2.78 3.92 6.42
CA VAL A 177 -4.00 3.33 6.98
C VAL A 177 -5.18 3.43 6.01
N LEU A 178 -5.34 4.57 5.34
CA LEU A 178 -6.41 4.75 4.34
C LEU A 178 -6.24 3.80 3.15
N THR A 179 -5.03 3.66 2.63
CA THR A 179 -4.71 2.76 1.53
C THR A 179 -5.03 1.31 1.92
N ALA A 180 -4.63 0.88 3.12
CA ALA A 180 -4.95 -0.45 3.65
C ALA A 180 -6.47 -0.66 3.78
N LYS A 181 -7.21 0.36 4.27
CA LYS A 181 -8.68 0.32 4.34
C LYS A 181 -9.31 0.14 2.97
N TYR A 182 -8.86 0.88 1.95
CA TYR A 182 -9.38 0.73 0.59
C TYR A 182 -9.04 -0.64 0.01
N PHE A 183 -7.82 -1.16 0.18
CA PHE A 183 -7.52 -2.53 -0.22
C PHE A 183 -8.43 -3.55 0.45
N SER A 184 -8.73 -3.40 1.74
CA SER A 184 -9.65 -4.29 2.45
C SER A 184 -11.07 -4.25 1.88
N ILE A 185 -11.56 -3.08 1.48
CA ILE A 185 -12.88 -2.94 0.85
C ILE A 185 -12.88 -3.61 -0.54
N TYR A 186 -11.86 -3.32 -1.36
CA TYR A 186 -11.72 -3.93 -2.68
C TYR A 186 -11.59 -5.45 -2.59
N SER A 187 -10.75 -5.95 -1.68
CA SER A 187 -10.50 -7.38 -1.53
C SER A 187 -11.78 -8.14 -1.16
N LYS A 188 -12.64 -7.57 -0.31
CA LYS A 188 -13.94 -8.18 0.04
C LYS A 188 -14.87 -8.33 -1.16
N VAL A 189 -14.96 -7.29 -2.00
CA VAL A 189 -15.81 -7.32 -3.20
C VAL A 189 -15.28 -8.35 -4.20
N TRP A 190 -13.98 -8.40 -4.38
CA TRP A 190 -13.33 -9.30 -5.32
C TRP A 190 -13.33 -10.76 -4.84
N ASP A 191 -13.15 -10.99 -3.55
CA ASP A 191 -13.29 -12.31 -2.94
C ASP A 191 -14.72 -12.84 -3.09
N ALA A 192 -15.73 -11.97 -2.94
CA ALA A 192 -17.12 -12.35 -3.19
C ALA A 192 -17.34 -12.76 -4.66
N ARG A 193 -16.81 -11.98 -5.62
CA ARG A 193 -16.89 -12.33 -7.06
C ARG A 193 -16.17 -13.63 -7.39
N LEU A 194 -15.00 -13.87 -6.81
CA LEU A 194 -14.26 -15.13 -6.98
C LEU A 194 -15.06 -16.32 -6.45
N THR A 195 -15.65 -16.18 -5.26
CA THR A 195 -16.46 -17.24 -4.64
C THR A 195 -17.67 -17.59 -5.50
N GLU A 196 -18.37 -16.59 -6.06
CA GLU A 196 -19.48 -16.85 -6.98
C GLU A 196 -19.02 -17.50 -8.29
N THR A 197 -17.86 -17.10 -8.82
CA THR A 197 -17.28 -17.72 -10.02
C THR A 197 -16.93 -19.20 -9.78
N GLU A 198 -16.32 -19.50 -8.64
CA GLU A 198 -15.96 -20.87 -8.23
C GLU A 198 -17.20 -21.77 -8.10
N LYS A 199 -18.29 -21.26 -7.51
CA LYS A 199 -19.57 -21.99 -7.44
C LYS A 199 -20.17 -22.28 -8.82
N ILE A 200 -20.10 -21.31 -9.73
CA ILE A 200 -20.59 -21.49 -11.10
C ILE A 200 -19.74 -22.53 -11.83
N GLU A 201 -18.41 -22.44 -11.72
CA GLU A 201 -17.48 -23.42 -12.31
C GLU A 201 -17.75 -24.84 -11.79
N GLU A 202 -17.96 -25.00 -10.48
CA GLU A 202 -18.28 -26.29 -9.87
C GLU A 202 -19.62 -26.84 -10.35
N ALA A 203 -20.67 -26.01 -10.41
CA ALA A 203 -21.97 -26.42 -10.93
C ALA A 203 -21.91 -26.81 -12.42
N LEU A 204 -21.09 -26.11 -13.21
CA LEU A 204 -20.88 -26.40 -14.63
C LEU A 204 -20.13 -27.71 -14.81
N LYS A 205 -19.10 -27.95 -13.99
CA LYS A 205 -18.35 -29.21 -13.94
C LYS A 205 -19.25 -30.40 -13.58
N GLN A 206 -20.07 -30.27 -12.54
CA GLN A 206 -21.02 -31.31 -12.14
C GLN A 206 -22.02 -31.66 -13.24
N LYS A 207 -22.46 -30.68 -14.04
CA LYS A 207 -23.33 -30.93 -15.20
C LYS A 207 -22.61 -31.61 -16.36
N LEU A 208 -21.33 -31.29 -16.59
CA LEU A 208 -20.52 -31.89 -17.66
C LEU A 208 -19.98 -33.29 -17.32
N GLU A 209 -19.82 -33.60 -16.03
CA GLU A 209 -19.41 -34.94 -15.55
C GLU A 209 -20.61 -35.85 -15.22
N GLY A 210 -21.83 -35.30 -15.22
CA GLY A 210 -23.08 -35.99 -14.93
C GLY A 210 -23.86 -36.49 -16.16
N ASP A 211 -23.36 -36.22 -17.37
CA ASP A 211 -23.75 -36.81 -18.66
C ASP A 211 -22.65 -37.80 -19.12
#